data_AF-A0A8S2VY01-F1
#
_entry.id   AF-A0A8S2VY01-F1
#
_cell.length_a   1.000
_cell.length_b   1.000
_cell.length_c   1.000
_cell.angle_alpha   90.00
_cell.angle_beta   90.00
_cell.angle_gamma   90.00
#
_symmetry.space_group_name_H-M   'P 1'
#
loop_
_entity.id
_entity.type
_entity.pdbx_description
1 polymer ?
#
loop_
_entity_poly.entity_id
_entity_poly.type
_entity_poly.pdbx_seq_one_letter_code
_entity_poly.pdbx_strand_id
1 'polypeptide(L)'
;MLIEDHEALKEWLVSTLEPLCDAEPIALARYVLALVGKDKPLDKLRENCIDRLEVFLDKVTKDFVDQLFDVIKNVKYIPDTKK
;
A
#
# COMPACT_ATOMS: atom_id res chain seq x y z
N MET A 1 9.76 5.02 12.21
CA MET A 1 9.10 3.90 11.51
C MET A 1 7.97 4.51 10.71
N LEU A 2 7.87 4.19 9.41
CA LEU A 2 6.86 4.76 8.52
C LEU A 2 5.49 4.10 8.68
N ILE A 3 5.46 2.88 9.21
CA ILE A 3 4.25 2.07 9.40
C ILE A 3 4.15 1.76 10.89
N GLU A 4 3.03 2.12 11.50
CA GLU A 4 2.72 1.84 12.91
C GLU A 4 2.22 0.39 13.09
N ASP A 5 1.47 -0.14 12.12
CA ASP A 5 0.86 -1.47 12.21
C ASP A 5 0.86 -2.17 10.84
N HIS A 6 1.71 -3.19 10.71
CA HIS A 6 1.84 -3.94 9.45
C HIS A 6 0.61 -4.81 9.14
N GLU A 7 -0.13 -5.25 10.17
CA GLU A 7 -1.30 -6.11 10.01
C GLU A 7 -2.47 -5.28 9.50
N ALA A 8 -2.75 -4.14 10.15
CA ALA A 8 -3.78 -3.22 9.70
C ALA A 8 -3.51 -2.70 8.28
N LEU A 9 -2.25 -2.37 7.96
CA LEU A 9 -1.89 -1.92 6.61
C LEU A 9 -2.10 -3.05 5.59
N LYS A 10 -1.79 -4.30 5.94
CA LYS A 10 -2.05 -5.46 5.08
C LYS A 10 -3.55 -5.62 4.79
N GLU A 11 -4.39 -5.55 5.81
CA GLU A 11 -5.84 -5.68 5.64
C GLU A 11 -6.41 -4.55 4.78
N TRP A 12 -5.96 -3.32 5.02
CA TRP A 12 -6.34 -2.16 4.20
C TRP A 12 -5.92 -2.32 2.74
N LEU A 13 -4.69 -2.80 2.51
CA LEU A 13 -4.19 -3.09 1.16
C LEU A 13 -5.07 -4.13 0.46
N VAL A 14 -5.40 -5.24 1.14
CA VAL A 14 -6.26 -6.28 0.56
C VAL A 14 -7.64 -5.72 0.20
N SER A 15 -8.27 -5.01 1.13
CA SER A 15 -9.60 -4.42 0.93
C SER A 15 -9.62 -3.36 -0.18
N THR A 16 -8.52 -2.62 -0.34
CA THR A 16 -8.38 -1.61 -1.39
C THR A 16 -8.05 -2.26 -2.73
N LEU A 17 -7.25 -3.32 -2.76
CA LEU A 17 -6.85 -4.03 -3.98
C LEU A 17 -7.95 -4.94 -4.53
N GLU A 18 -8.80 -5.51 -3.67
CA GLU A 18 -9.94 -6.36 -4.06
C GLU A 18 -10.79 -5.79 -5.21
N PRO A 19 -11.26 -4.52 -5.15
CA PRO A 19 -12.02 -3.93 -6.26
C PRO A 19 -11.15 -3.34 -7.37
N LEU A 20 -9.84 -3.16 -7.15
CA LEU A 20 -8.94 -2.51 -8.10
C LEU A 20 -8.23 -3.50 -9.03
N CYS A 21 -8.10 -4.76 -8.63
CA CYS A 21 -7.36 -5.79 -9.36
C CYS A 21 -8.03 -7.15 -9.24
N ASP A 22 -8.23 -7.85 -10.36
CA ASP A 22 -8.72 -9.25 -10.41
C ASP A 22 -7.66 -10.28 -9.97
N ALA A 23 -6.42 -9.85 -9.72
CA ALA A 23 -5.35 -10.71 -9.23
C ALA A 23 -5.45 -10.94 -7.72
N GLU A 24 -4.67 -11.88 -7.20
CA GLU A 24 -4.69 -12.25 -5.79
C GLU A 24 -4.28 -11.06 -4.87
N PRO A 25 -5.22 -10.44 -4.13
CA PRO A 25 -4.98 -9.18 -3.41
C PRO A 25 -4.03 -9.38 -2.23
N ILE A 26 -4.02 -10.59 -1.64
CA ILE A 26 -3.13 -10.96 -0.53
C ILE A 26 -1.66 -10.98 -0.98
N ALA A 27 -1.38 -11.51 -2.18
CA ALA A 27 -0.03 -11.56 -2.73
C ALA A 27 0.50 -10.15 -3.01
N LEU A 28 -0.34 -9.31 -3.63
CA LEU A 28 -0.03 -7.90 -3.87
C LEU A 28 0.18 -7.12 -2.58
N ALA A 29 -0.70 -7.28 -1.58
CA ALA A 29 -0.56 -6.61 -0.28
C ALA A 29 0.78 -6.96 0.41
N ARG A 30 1.16 -8.24 0.44
CA ARG A 30 2.46 -8.67 1.00
C ARG A 30 3.64 -8.06 0.26
N TYR A 31 3.52 -7.95 -1.06
CA TYR A 31 4.54 -7.35 -1.89
C TYR A 31 4.68 -5.83 -1.64
N VAL A 32 3.56 -5.10 -1.55
CA VAL A 32 3.56 -3.69 -1.20
C VAL A 32 4.17 -3.46 0.18
N LEU A 33 3.78 -4.23 1.20
CA LEU A 33 4.38 -4.19 2.54
C LEU A 33 5.91 -4.36 2.49
N ALA A 34 6.40 -5.30 1.69
CA ALA A 34 7.84 -5.52 1.52
C ALA A 34 8.55 -4.36 0.81
N LEU A 35 7.84 -3.59 -0.04
CA LEU A 35 8.36 -2.38 -0.67
C LEU A 35 8.41 -1.21 0.30
N VAL A 36 7.31 -0.96 1.03
CA VAL A 36 7.21 0.13 2.01
C VAL A 36 8.05 -0.09 3.27
N GLY A 37 8.36 -1.34 3.60
CA GLY A 37 9.27 -1.71 4.68
C GLY A 37 10.75 -1.47 4.39
N LYS A 38 11.13 -1.07 3.16
CA LYS A 38 12.52 -0.71 2.86
C LYS A 38 12.81 0.69 3.38
N ASP A 39 13.92 0.83 4.12
CA ASP A 39 14.44 2.13 4.60
C ASP A 39 15.02 2.93 3.42
N LYS A 40 14.12 3.47 2.60
CA LYS A 40 14.43 4.29 1.42
C LYS A 40 13.68 5.61 1.53
N PRO A 41 14.20 6.68 0.90
CA PRO A 41 13.48 7.95 0.83
C PRO A 41 12.13 7.76 0.11
N LEU A 42 11.10 8.45 0.61
CA LEU A 42 9.72 8.39 0.12
C LEU A 42 9.62 8.53 -1.40
N ASP A 43 10.38 9.45 -1.99
CA ASP A 43 10.45 9.64 -3.45
C ASP A 43 10.80 8.36 -4.20
N LYS A 44 11.88 7.69 -3.79
CA LYS A 44 12.34 6.44 -4.42
C LYS A 44 11.42 5.27 -4.13
N LEU A 45 10.81 5.26 -2.94
CA LEU A 45 9.88 4.23 -2.55
C LEU A 45 8.60 4.33 -3.39
N ARG A 46 8.11 5.56 -3.60
CA ARG A 46 6.95 5.87 -4.43
C ARG A 46 7.14 5.44 -5.89
N GLU A 47 8.25 5.85 -6.51
CA GLU A 47 8.57 5.42 -7.89
C GLU A 47 8.61 3.89 -8.01
N ASN A 48 9.25 3.23 -7.05
CA ASN A 48 9.42 1.78 -7.06
C ASN A 48 8.11 1.03 -6.79
N CYS A 49 7.20 1.59 -5.98
CA CYS A 49 5.84 1.07 -5.84
C CYS A 49 5.05 1.24 -7.14
N ILE A 50 5.14 2.40 -7.80
CA ILE A 50 4.44 2.65 -9.06
C ILE A 50 4.93 1.67 -10.13
N ASP A 51 6.23 1.63 -10.42
CA ASP A 51 6.81 0.77 -11.46
C ASP A 51 6.43 -0.71 -11.28
N ARG A 52 6.47 -1.19 -10.04
CA ARG A 52 6.16 -2.59 -9.72
C ARG A 52 4.67 -2.89 -9.67
N LEU A 53 3.83 -1.92 -9.35
CA LEU A 53 2.38 -2.08 -9.30
C LEU A 53 1.72 -1.74 -10.65
N GLU A 54 2.40 -1.02 -11.54
CA GLU A 54 1.88 -0.60 -12.85
C GLU A 54 1.49 -1.78 -13.72
N VAL A 55 2.23 -2.89 -13.64
CA VAL A 55 1.89 -4.16 -14.29
C VAL A 55 0.57 -4.78 -13.79
N PHE A 56 0.13 -4.46 -12.58
CA PHE A 56 -1.07 -5.04 -11.95
C PHE A 56 -2.27 -4.10 -11.98
N LEU A 57 -2.03 -2.81 -11.68
CA LEU A 57 -3.04 -1.77 -11.51
C LEU A 57 -3.10 -0.81 -12.73
N ASP A 58 -2.17 -0.92 -13.68
CA ASP A 58 -2.11 -0.11 -14.90
C ASP A 58 -2.33 1.38 -14.60
N LYS A 59 -3.36 2.01 -15.16
CA LYS A 59 -3.69 3.43 -14.96
C LYS A 59 -4.02 3.83 -13.53
N VAL A 60 -4.56 2.94 -12.69
CA VAL A 60 -4.96 3.30 -11.32
C VAL A 60 -3.82 3.21 -10.31
N THR A 61 -2.65 2.72 -10.75
CA THR A 61 -1.46 2.55 -9.91
C THR A 61 -1.02 3.84 -9.21
N LYS A 62 -0.91 4.94 -9.96
CA LYS A 62 -0.43 6.21 -9.39
C LYS A 62 -1.36 6.73 -8.30
N ASP A 63 -2.66 6.61 -8.52
CA ASP A 63 -3.70 7.02 -7.58
C ASP A 63 -3.67 6.16 -6.31
N PHE A 64 -3.60 4.84 -6.48
CA PHE A 64 -3.44 3.89 -5.38
C PHE A 64 -2.18 4.18 -4.54
N VAL A 65 -1.04 4.43 -5.20
CA VAL A 65 0.21 4.71 -4.50
C VAL A 65 0.11 6.05 -3.74
N ASP A 66 -0.45 7.10 -4.34
CA ASP A 66 -0.65 8.39 -3.64
C ASP A 66 -1.53 8.20 -2.40
N GLN A 67 -2.65 7.49 -2.55
CA GLN A 67 -3.56 7.15 -1.46
C GLN A 67 -2.87 6.30 -0.38
N LEU A 68 -2.09 5.29 -0.76
CA LEU A 68 -1.32 4.48 0.18
C LEU A 68 -0.39 5.34 1.04
N PHE A 69 0.37 6.24 0.42
CA PHE A 69 1.27 7.12 1.16
C PHE A 69 0.51 8.12 2.05
N ASP A 70 -0.62 8.67 1.58
CA ASP A 70 -1.48 9.53 2.42
C ASP A 70 -2.03 8.77 3.63
N VAL A 71 -2.53 7.56 3.42
CA VAL A 71 -3.13 6.72 4.45
C VAL A 71 -2.08 6.26 5.45
N ILE A 72 -0.87 5.91 4.99
CA ILE A 72 0.27 5.59 5.87
C ILE A 72 0.66 6.81 6.70
N LYS A 73 0.82 7.97 6.06
CA LYS A 73 1.22 9.22 6.72
C LYS A 73 0.21 9.70 7.77
N ASN A 74 -1.08 9.49 7.50
CA ASN A 74 -2.17 9.86 8.40
C ASN A 74 -2.63 8.70 9.29
N VAL A 75 -1.99 7.53 9.21
CA VAL A 75 -2.34 6.31 9.96
C VAL A 75 -3.83 5.91 9.77
N LYS A 76 -4.43 6.29 8.62
CA LYS A 76 -5.85 6.06 8.31
C LYS A 76 -6.19 4.59 8.02
N TYR A 77 -5.17 3.74 7.87
CA TYR A 77 -5.35 2.30 7.66
C TYR A 77 -5.65 1.54 8.95
N ILE A 78 -5.46 2.18 10.11
CA ILE A 78 -5.79 1.58 11.41
C ILE A 78 -7.25 1.94 11.73
N PRO A 79 -8.18 0.96 11.79
CA PRO A 79 -9.53 1.24 12.22
C PRO A 79 -9.52 1.75 13.67
N ASP A 80 -10.27 2.81 13.95
CA ASP A 80 -10.38 3.49 15.27
C ASP A 80 -10.88 2.58 16.42
N THR A 81 -11.20 1.32 16.12
CA THR A 81 -11.79 0.33 17.03
C THR A 81 -10.85 -0.17 18.14
N LYS A 82 -9.65 0.38 18.31
CA LYS A 82 -8.80 0.17 19.51
C LYS A 82 -8.59 1.49 20.24
N LYS A 83 -9.65 1.99 20.89
CA LYS A 83 -9.54 3.01 21.93
C LYS A 83 -10.08 2.46 23.25
#